data_AF-A0A258JMD5-F1
#
_entry.id   AF-A0A258JMD5-F1
#
_cell.length_a   1.000
_cell.length_b   1.000
_cell.length_c   1.000
_cell.angle_alpha   90.00
_cell.angle_beta   90.00
_cell.angle_gamma   90.00
#
_symmetry.space_group_name_H-M   'P 1'
#
loop_
_entity.id
_entity.type
_entity.pdbx_description
1 polymer ?
#
loop_
_entity_poly.entity_id
_entity_poly.type
_entity_poly.pdbx_seq_one_letter_code
_entity_poly.pdbx_strand_id
1 'polypeptide(L)'
;MINPSASGWIDKFFIKQEFKKEHIFLDTDSFYKKTRATGFIYGHIISFETPTAVDTKGWVQNEIPKVALLNTLYGIYGLTTHDFEPSSFVKKCLDFYDDMHPQGFNLFKKVLPNGAPSLNLEKIIDTRVQTNVDIINKNFSHIVTNALLFIDVLAFRQYLINGKIPEKYLKKIEEAVINVVTLALKIKTNKSNYDDLLIKLFEASVRYSKFSKISSQNLDELNLDYFSSDLEKYY
;
A
#
# COMPACT_ATOMS: atom_id res chain seq x y z
N MET A 1 -14.01 -20.71 1.05
CA MET A 1 -13.87 -19.38 0.43
C MET A 1 -13.31 -18.38 1.44
N ILE A 2 -12.37 -17.52 1.02
CA ILE A 2 -11.91 -16.35 1.79
C ILE A 2 -12.96 -15.24 1.56
N ASN A 3 -13.34 -14.52 2.61
CA ASN A 3 -14.28 -13.40 2.53
C ASN A 3 -13.67 -12.22 3.30
N PRO A 4 -13.04 -11.24 2.60
CA PRO A 4 -12.35 -10.11 3.24
C PRO A 4 -13.26 -9.10 3.96
N SER A 5 -14.58 -9.31 3.96
CA SER A 5 -15.55 -8.55 4.77
C SER A 5 -16.01 -9.31 6.02
N ALA A 6 -15.69 -10.61 6.14
CA ALA A 6 -16.03 -11.40 7.32
C ALA A 6 -14.92 -11.32 8.38
N SER A 7 -15.27 -11.27 9.65
CA SER A 7 -14.31 -11.34 10.76
C SER A 7 -13.48 -12.61 10.70
N GLY A 8 -12.17 -12.51 10.95
CA GLY A 8 -11.24 -13.65 10.98
C GLY A 8 -10.80 -14.13 9.59
N TRP A 9 -10.96 -13.28 8.57
CA TRP A 9 -10.52 -13.59 7.21
C TRP A 9 -9.00 -13.63 7.06
N ILE A 10 -8.23 -12.89 7.88
CA ILE A 10 -6.76 -12.92 7.85
C ILE A 10 -6.25 -14.30 8.29
N ASP A 11 -6.75 -14.82 9.41
CA ASP A 11 -6.35 -16.15 9.89
C ASP A 11 -6.72 -17.23 8.87
N LYS A 12 -7.94 -17.13 8.31
CA LYS A 12 -8.41 -18.03 7.25
C LYS A 12 -7.58 -17.91 5.97
N PHE A 13 -7.10 -16.72 5.63
CA PHE A 13 -6.21 -16.49 4.49
C PHE A 13 -4.90 -17.26 4.69
N PHE A 14 -4.23 -17.09 5.83
CA PHE A 14 -2.96 -17.79 6.09
C PHE A 14 -3.12 -19.31 6.18
N ILE A 15 -4.18 -19.80 6.82
CA ILE A 15 -4.49 -21.25 6.87
C ILE A 15 -4.66 -21.83 5.45
N LYS A 16 -5.33 -21.11 4.55
CA LYS A 16 -5.60 -21.59 3.19
C LYS A 16 -4.42 -21.48 2.25
N GLN A 17 -3.55 -20.49 2.46
CA GLN A 17 -2.43 -20.26 1.58
C GLN A 17 -1.26 -21.21 1.83
N GLU A 18 -1.16 -21.77 3.04
CA GLU A 18 -0.12 -22.75 3.40
C GLU A 18 1.28 -22.27 2.95
N PHE A 19 1.63 -21.03 3.27
CA PHE A 19 2.90 -20.44 2.85
C PHE A 19 4.09 -21.30 3.31
N LYS A 20 5.05 -21.46 2.40
CA LYS A 20 6.27 -22.26 2.58
C LYS A 20 7.46 -21.42 2.13
N LYS A 21 8.66 -21.82 2.54
CA LYS A 21 9.90 -21.14 2.16
C LYS A 21 10.12 -21.07 0.64
N GLU A 22 9.61 -22.02 -0.13
CA GLU A 22 9.71 -22.00 -1.59
C GLU A 22 8.87 -20.91 -2.27
N HIS A 23 7.89 -20.32 -1.56
CA HIS A 23 7.03 -19.26 -2.09
C HIS A 23 7.61 -17.85 -1.89
N ILE A 24 8.83 -17.74 -1.35
CA ILE A 24 9.46 -16.46 -1.03
C ILE A 24 10.07 -15.84 -2.28
N PHE A 25 10.05 -14.52 -2.32
CA PHE A 25 10.82 -13.75 -3.30
C PHE A 25 12.31 -13.81 -2.97
N LEU A 26 13.13 -14.13 -3.97
CA LEU A 26 14.57 -14.23 -3.79
C LEU A 26 15.24 -12.86 -3.66
N ASP A 27 14.63 -11.84 -4.25
CA ASP A 27 15.19 -10.51 -4.38
C ASP A 27 14.07 -9.46 -4.62
N THR A 28 14.44 -8.19 -4.50
CA THR A 28 13.52 -7.05 -4.64
C THR A 28 13.00 -6.85 -6.07
N ASP A 29 13.76 -7.23 -7.10
CA ASP A 29 13.34 -7.13 -8.50
C ASP A 29 12.26 -8.18 -8.82
N SER A 30 12.46 -9.42 -8.40
CA SER A 30 11.48 -10.49 -8.48
C SER A 30 10.19 -10.13 -7.72
N PHE A 31 10.31 -9.57 -6.51
CA PHE A 31 9.17 -9.07 -5.73
C PHE A 31 8.40 -8.00 -6.49
N TYR A 32 9.10 -6.98 -7.00
CA TYR A 32 8.48 -5.87 -7.71
C TYR A 32 7.77 -6.34 -8.99
N LYS A 33 8.45 -7.13 -9.84
CA LYS A 33 7.91 -7.59 -11.12
C LYS A 33 6.63 -8.41 -10.95
N LYS A 34 6.63 -9.35 -10.00
CA LYS A 34 5.46 -10.17 -9.69
C LYS A 34 4.33 -9.34 -9.08
N THR A 35 4.63 -8.46 -8.12
CA THR A 35 3.65 -7.53 -7.54
C THR A 35 3.05 -6.60 -8.60
N ARG A 36 3.85 -6.11 -9.55
CA ARG A 36 3.41 -5.29 -10.69
C ARG A 36 2.49 -6.06 -11.64
N ALA A 37 2.79 -7.34 -11.89
CA ALA A 37 1.98 -8.20 -12.76
C ALA A 37 0.57 -8.46 -12.20
N THR A 38 0.37 -8.36 -10.88
CA THR A 38 -0.96 -8.46 -10.27
C THR A 38 -1.83 -7.22 -10.48
N GLY A 39 -1.23 -6.10 -10.92
CA GLY A 39 -1.89 -4.81 -11.04
C GLY A 39 -1.99 -4.01 -9.73
N PHE A 40 -1.45 -4.53 -8.62
CA PHE A 40 -1.45 -3.85 -7.31
C PHE A 40 -0.77 -2.48 -7.38
N ILE A 41 0.40 -2.38 -8.02
CA ILE A 41 1.17 -1.13 -8.15
C ILE A 41 0.37 -0.03 -8.86
N TYR A 42 -0.51 -0.39 -9.79
CA TYR A 42 -1.31 0.56 -10.57
C TYR A 42 -2.67 0.86 -9.95
N GLY A 43 -2.99 0.25 -8.81
CA GLY A 43 -4.29 0.36 -8.16
C GLY A 43 -5.44 -0.37 -8.85
N HIS A 44 -5.16 -1.14 -9.91
CA HIS A 44 -6.13 -1.96 -10.63
C HIS A 44 -5.72 -3.44 -10.57
N ILE A 45 -6.11 -4.09 -9.48
CA ILE A 45 -5.70 -5.45 -9.15
C ILE A 45 -6.52 -6.46 -9.97
N ILE A 46 -5.83 -7.34 -10.69
CA ILE A 46 -6.42 -8.37 -11.56
C ILE A 46 -6.11 -9.81 -11.10
N SER A 47 -5.13 -9.99 -10.22
CA SER A 47 -4.75 -11.29 -9.66
C SER A 47 -4.02 -11.14 -8.32
N PHE A 48 -3.56 -12.23 -7.72
CA PHE A 48 -2.71 -12.23 -6.53
C PHE A 48 -1.51 -13.15 -6.73
N GLU A 49 -0.35 -12.75 -6.22
CA GLU A 49 0.84 -13.62 -6.15
C GLU A 49 0.75 -14.46 -4.87
N THR A 50 -0.01 -15.56 -4.93
CA THR A 50 -0.31 -16.44 -3.79
C THR A 50 -0.07 -17.90 -4.15
N PRO A 51 0.39 -18.76 -3.21
CA PRO A 51 0.61 -20.19 -3.46
C PRO A 51 -0.63 -20.93 -3.97
N THR A 52 -1.78 -20.62 -3.36
CA THR A 52 -3.06 -21.21 -3.72
C THR A 52 -3.95 -20.14 -4.34
N ALA A 53 -4.57 -20.46 -5.47
CA ALA A 53 -5.49 -19.57 -6.17
C ALA A 53 -6.60 -19.07 -5.23
N VAL A 54 -6.80 -17.76 -5.18
CA VAL A 54 -7.84 -17.10 -4.40
C VAL A 54 -9.08 -16.96 -5.27
N ASP A 55 -10.16 -17.66 -4.92
CA ASP A 55 -11.46 -17.47 -5.55
C ASP A 55 -12.10 -16.16 -5.08
N THR A 56 -12.25 -15.23 -6.02
CA THR A 56 -12.83 -13.90 -5.83
C THR A 56 -14.28 -13.79 -6.29
N LYS A 57 -14.92 -14.90 -6.68
CA LYS A 57 -16.28 -14.87 -7.19
C LYS A 57 -17.24 -14.31 -6.13
N GLY A 58 -17.96 -13.25 -6.50
CA GLY A 58 -18.94 -12.59 -5.64
C GLY A 58 -18.33 -11.57 -4.66
N TRP A 59 -17.04 -11.26 -4.78
CA TRP A 59 -16.42 -10.21 -3.97
C TRP A 59 -16.88 -8.82 -4.38
N VAL A 60 -16.95 -7.91 -3.41
CA VAL A 60 -17.22 -6.47 -3.64
C VAL A 60 -15.93 -5.68 -3.83
N GLN A 61 -16.05 -4.46 -4.37
CA GLN A 61 -14.93 -3.67 -4.91
C GLN A 61 -13.77 -3.44 -3.94
N ASN A 62 -14.03 -3.32 -2.63
CA ASN A 62 -13.01 -3.07 -1.62
C ASN A 62 -12.39 -4.36 -1.05
N GLU A 63 -12.84 -5.56 -1.41
CA GLU A 63 -12.29 -6.81 -0.88
C GLU A 63 -10.99 -7.22 -1.58
N ILE A 64 -10.89 -7.00 -2.89
CA ILE A 64 -9.68 -7.31 -3.67
C ILE A 64 -8.46 -6.54 -3.14
N PRO A 65 -8.52 -5.20 -2.92
CA PRO A 65 -7.40 -4.45 -2.35
C PRO A 65 -6.98 -4.90 -0.94
N LYS A 66 -7.90 -5.40 -0.11
CA LYS A 66 -7.56 -5.89 1.25
C LYS A 66 -6.60 -7.06 1.18
N VAL A 67 -6.93 -8.04 0.35
CA VAL A 67 -6.12 -9.25 0.18
C VAL A 67 -4.82 -8.92 -0.53
N ALA A 68 -4.86 -8.06 -1.54
CA ALA A 68 -3.64 -7.63 -2.24
C ALA A 68 -2.67 -6.90 -1.29
N LEU A 69 -3.18 -5.99 -0.46
CA LEU A 69 -2.37 -5.27 0.52
C LEU A 69 -1.77 -6.24 1.56
N LEU A 70 -2.59 -7.10 2.17
CA LEU A 70 -2.12 -8.09 3.14
C LEU A 70 -1.03 -8.99 2.54
N ASN A 71 -1.29 -9.56 1.36
CA ASN A 71 -0.39 -10.48 0.69
C ASN A 71 0.94 -9.80 0.34
N THR A 72 0.89 -8.57 -0.15
CA THR A 72 2.09 -7.82 -0.55
C THR A 72 2.91 -7.40 0.67
N LEU A 73 2.25 -6.98 1.77
CA LEU A 73 2.92 -6.71 3.05
C LEU A 73 3.59 -7.98 3.62
N TYR A 74 2.93 -9.13 3.52
CA TYR A 74 3.50 -10.40 3.93
C TYR A 74 4.68 -10.81 3.04
N GLY A 75 4.59 -10.61 1.73
CA GLY A 75 5.68 -10.85 0.80
C GLY A 75 6.93 -10.02 1.11
N ILE A 76 6.77 -8.71 1.37
CA ILE A 76 7.90 -7.85 1.70
C ILE A 76 8.46 -8.15 3.10
N TYR A 77 7.61 -8.58 4.04
CA TYR A 77 8.04 -9.07 5.36
C TYR A 77 8.98 -10.25 5.24
N GLY A 78 8.56 -11.29 4.50
CA GLY A 78 9.36 -12.49 4.29
C GLY A 78 10.67 -12.20 3.56
N LEU A 79 10.64 -11.36 2.54
CA LEU A 79 11.85 -10.93 1.81
C LEU A 79 12.83 -10.16 2.70
N THR A 80 12.34 -9.32 3.62
CA THR A 80 13.19 -8.43 4.42
C THR A 80 13.72 -9.11 5.69
N THR A 81 12.88 -9.89 6.37
CA THR A 81 13.19 -10.46 7.69
C THR A 81 13.63 -11.91 7.65
N HIS A 82 13.35 -12.63 6.55
CA HIS A 82 13.50 -14.07 6.44
C HIS A 82 12.67 -14.87 7.47
N ASP A 83 11.62 -14.26 8.01
CA ASP A 83 10.59 -14.91 8.84
C ASP A 83 9.28 -15.06 8.06
N PHE A 84 8.56 -16.14 8.34
CA PHE A 84 7.35 -16.59 7.64
C PHE A 84 6.24 -16.99 8.62
N GLU A 85 6.43 -16.71 9.90
CA GLU A 85 5.42 -16.99 10.90
C GLU A 85 4.30 -15.94 10.80
N PRO A 86 3.05 -16.31 10.44
CA PRO A 86 1.97 -15.34 10.27
C PRO A 86 1.71 -14.52 11.53
N SER A 87 1.84 -15.14 12.71
CA SER A 87 1.65 -14.43 13.98
C SER A 87 2.71 -13.35 14.23
N SER A 88 3.98 -13.63 13.88
CA SER A 88 5.07 -12.65 13.92
C SER A 88 4.84 -11.50 12.93
N PHE A 89 4.45 -11.82 11.69
CA PHE A 89 4.09 -10.83 10.68
C PHE A 89 2.97 -9.90 11.15
N VAL A 90 1.87 -10.46 11.65
CA VAL A 90 0.70 -9.68 12.10
C VAL A 90 1.13 -8.70 13.18
N LYS A 91 1.91 -9.15 14.18
CA LYS A 91 2.42 -8.28 15.24
C LYS A 91 3.30 -7.15 14.68
N LYS A 92 4.26 -7.48 13.81
CA LYS A 92 5.14 -6.48 13.18
C LYS A 92 4.37 -5.48 12.32
N CYS A 93 3.31 -5.92 11.66
CA CYS A 93 2.46 -5.05 10.85
C CYS A 93 1.64 -4.09 11.73
N LEU A 94 1.13 -4.56 12.88
CA LEU A 94 0.48 -3.70 13.88
C LEU A 94 1.44 -2.63 14.42
N ASP A 95 2.63 -3.04 14.89
CA ASP A 95 3.64 -2.12 15.41
C ASP A 95 4.06 -1.06 14.36
N PHE A 96 4.13 -1.46 13.09
CA PHE A 96 4.39 -0.55 11.97
C PHE A 96 3.29 0.51 11.79
N TYR A 97 2.03 0.10 11.81
CA TYR A 97 0.92 1.03 11.64
C TYR A 97 0.73 1.96 12.85
N ASP A 98 1.15 1.50 14.04
CA ASP A 98 1.32 2.32 15.25
C ASP A 98 2.38 3.41 15.03
N ASP A 99 3.58 3.03 14.60
CA ASP A 99 4.69 3.96 14.33
C ASP A 99 4.36 4.97 13.21
N MET A 100 3.57 4.56 12.23
CA MET A 100 3.10 5.42 11.14
C MET A 100 2.26 6.62 11.61
N HIS A 101 1.66 6.57 12.80
CA HIS A 101 0.77 7.61 13.30
C HIS A 101 1.06 8.03 14.75
N PRO A 102 2.17 8.73 15.04
CA PRO A 102 2.54 9.08 16.41
C PRO A 102 1.56 10.05 17.11
N GLN A 103 0.81 10.86 16.35
CA GLN A 103 -0.16 11.82 16.91
C GLN A 103 -1.42 11.96 16.07
N GLY A 104 -2.57 11.60 16.64
CA GLY A 104 -3.88 12.12 16.24
C GLY A 104 -4.77 11.24 15.37
N PHE A 105 -4.28 10.12 14.80
CA PHE A 105 -5.15 9.18 14.11
C PHE A 105 -5.69 8.13 15.11
N ASN A 106 -6.94 8.32 15.55
CA ASN A 106 -7.65 7.45 16.51
C ASN A 106 -7.97 6.03 15.95
N LEU A 107 -7.17 5.47 15.04
CA LEU A 107 -7.32 4.09 14.56
C LEU A 107 -7.22 3.11 15.73
N PHE A 108 -6.21 3.28 16.59
CA PHE A 108 -6.02 2.43 17.77
C PHE A 108 -7.06 2.63 18.88
N LYS A 109 -7.81 3.74 18.93
CA LYS A 109 -8.97 3.85 19.82
C LYS A 109 -10.15 2.98 19.38
N LYS A 110 -10.20 2.55 18.11
CA LYS A 110 -11.19 1.58 17.57
C LYS A 110 -10.71 0.13 17.64
N VAL A 111 -9.45 -0.07 18.00
CA VAL A 111 -8.80 -1.36 18.19
C VAL A 111 -8.90 -1.70 19.67
N LEU A 112 -9.69 -2.71 20.02
CA LEU A 112 -9.87 -3.12 21.41
C LEU A 112 -8.54 -3.72 21.90
N PRO A 113 -7.98 -3.27 23.05
CA PRO A 113 -6.73 -3.81 23.61
C PRO A 113 -6.74 -5.34 23.81
N ASN A 114 -7.93 -5.94 23.87
CA ASN A 114 -8.15 -7.37 24.13
C ASN A 114 -8.59 -8.16 22.88
N GLY A 115 -8.60 -7.55 21.69
CA GLY A 115 -8.93 -8.24 20.44
C GLY A 115 -7.75 -9.08 19.92
N ALA A 116 -8.04 -10.18 19.22
CA ALA A 116 -7.00 -10.96 18.54
C ALA A 116 -6.21 -10.06 17.56
N PRO A 117 -4.86 -10.15 17.50
CA PRO A 117 -4.03 -9.30 16.63
C PRO A 117 -4.46 -9.29 15.16
N SER A 118 -4.88 -10.45 14.63
CA SER A 118 -5.39 -10.59 13.25
C SER A 118 -6.62 -9.70 13.02
N LEU A 119 -7.60 -9.73 13.92
CA LEU A 119 -8.82 -8.90 13.85
C LEU A 119 -8.51 -7.40 13.91
N ASN A 120 -7.46 -7.01 14.63
CA ASN A 120 -7.02 -5.62 14.69
C ASN A 120 -6.41 -5.18 13.36
N LEU A 121 -5.60 -6.04 12.75
CA LEU A 121 -5.03 -5.81 11.42
C LEU A 121 -6.12 -5.75 10.34
N GLU A 122 -7.17 -6.57 10.44
CA GLU A 122 -8.34 -6.52 9.54
C GLU A 122 -8.95 -5.12 9.49
N LYS A 123 -9.16 -4.49 10.66
CA LYS A 123 -9.72 -3.14 10.76
C LYS A 123 -8.81 -2.07 10.17
N ILE A 124 -7.50 -2.21 10.38
CA ILE A 124 -6.51 -1.29 9.81
C ILE A 124 -6.52 -1.40 8.29
N ILE A 125 -6.41 -2.61 7.74
CA ILE A 125 -6.46 -2.87 6.30
C ILE A 125 -7.76 -2.37 5.69
N ASP A 126 -8.90 -2.63 6.32
CA ASP A 126 -10.21 -2.12 5.88
C ASP A 126 -10.22 -0.59 5.77
N THR A 127 -9.61 0.11 6.74
CA THR A 127 -9.50 1.57 6.69
C THR A 127 -8.52 2.04 5.62
N ARG A 128 -7.39 1.34 5.41
CA ARG A 128 -6.36 1.75 4.44
C ARG A 128 -6.87 1.67 2.99
N VAL A 129 -7.68 0.67 2.66
CA VAL A 129 -8.21 0.47 1.30
C VAL A 129 -9.45 1.32 1.00
N GLN A 130 -10.04 1.97 2.01
CA GLN A 130 -11.15 2.88 1.81
C GLN A 130 -10.65 4.22 1.25
N THR A 131 -11.37 4.72 0.25
CA THR A 131 -11.16 6.05 -0.32
C THR A 131 -11.77 7.12 0.57
N ASN A 132 -11.21 8.32 0.60
CA ASN A 132 -11.95 9.50 1.05
C ASN A 132 -13.00 9.81 -0.03
N VAL A 133 -14.19 9.23 0.12
CA VAL A 133 -15.26 9.18 -0.89
C VAL A 133 -15.85 10.56 -1.22
N ASP A 134 -15.54 11.59 -0.43
CA ASP A 134 -16.30 12.84 -0.46
C ASP A 134 -15.90 13.84 -1.55
N ILE A 135 -14.81 13.63 -2.30
CA ILE A 135 -14.24 14.73 -3.09
C ILE A 135 -14.51 14.60 -4.60
N ILE A 136 -14.21 13.49 -5.31
CA ILE A 136 -14.45 13.42 -6.76
C ILE A 136 -14.67 11.97 -7.27
N ASN A 137 -15.75 11.75 -8.04
CA ASN A 137 -16.12 10.57 -8.84
C ASN A 137 -15.69 9.18 -8.29
N LYS A 138 -16.67 8.45 -7.71
CA LYS A 138 -16.48 7.19 -6.97
C LYS A 138 -15.55 6.18 -7.65
N ASN A 139 -15.66 5.98 -8.97
CA ASN A 139 -14.92 4.91 -9.66
C ASN A 139 -13.41 5.17 -9.83
N PHE A 140 -12.98 6.43 -10.02
CA PHE A 140 -11.55 6.75 -10.24
C PHE A 140 -10.79 6.97 -8.93
N SER A 141 -11.48 7.43 -7.88
CA SER A 141 -10.91 7.60 -6.54
C SER A 141 -10.32 6.28 -5.99
N HIS A 142 -10.97 5.15 -6.27
CA HIS A 142 -10.49 3.83 -5.85
C HIS A 142 -9.17 3.44 -6.51
N ILE A 143 -8.99 3.72 -7.81
CA ILE A 143 -7.76 3.36 -8.52
C ILE A 143 -6.58 4.14 -7.94
N VAL A 144 -6.71 5.46 -7.78
CA VAL A 144 -5.62 6.30 -7.26
C VAL A 144 -5.28 5.93 -5.83
N THR A 145 -6.29 5.75 -4.98
CA THR A 145 -6.06 5.36 -3.57
C THR A 145 -5.40 3.99 -3.47
N ASN A 146 -5.81 3.03 -4.30
CA ASN A 146 -5.17 1.72 -4.36
C ASN A 146 -3.74 1.80 -4.89
N ALA A 147 -3.44 2.67 -5.87
CA ALA A 147 -2.09 2.85 -6.40
C ALA A 147 -1.13 3.40 -5.33
N LEU A 148 -1.63 4.24 -4.42
CA LEU A 148 -0.87 4.74 -3.28
C LEU A 148 -0.68 3.71 -2.15
N LEU A 149 -1.40 2.58 -2.14
CA LEU A 149 -1.19 1.53 -1.12
C LEU A 149 0.21 0.91 -1.17
N PHE A 150 0.93 1.02 -2.30
CA PHE A 150 2.30 0.54 -2.36
C PHE A 150 3.27 1.38 -1.50
N ILE A 151 2.91 2.63 -1.17
CA ILE A 151 3.65 3.44 -0.19
C ILE A 151 3.70 2.74 1.17
N ASP A 152 2.63 2.07 1.58
CA ASP A 152 2.59 1.30 2.83
C ASP A 152 3.60 0.15 2.79
N VAL A 153 3.75 -0.51 1.63
CA VAL A 153 4.72 -1.61 1.43
C VAL A 153 6.16 -1.09 1.51
N LEU A 154 6.44 0.04 0.86
CA LEU A 154 7.76 0.69 0.91
C LEU A 154 8.10 1.15 2.33
N ALA A 155 7.17 1.83 2.99
CA ALA A 155 7.34 2.29 4.37
C ALA A 155 7.49 1.12 5.35
N PHE A 156 6.75 0.03 5.16
CA PHE A 156 6.86 -1.16 5.98
C PHE A 156 8.24 -1.79 5.84
N ARG A 157 8.78 -1.88 4.62
CA ARG A 157 10.17 -2.31 4.41
C ARG A 157 11.16 -1.42 5.16
N GLN A 158 11.01 -0.10 5.09
CA GLN A 158 11.89 0.81 5.83
C GLN A 158 11.77 0.65 7.34
N TYR A 159 10.56 0.44 7.85
CA TYR A 159 10.33 0.11 9.26
C TYR A 159 11.03 -1.20 9.67
N LEU A 160 10.93 -2.25 8.85
CA LEU A 160 11.56 -3.54 9.11
C LEU A 160 13.10 -3.44 9.14
N ILE A 161 13.69 -2.62 8.27
CA ILE A 161 15.14 -2.42 8.19
C ILE A 161 15.66 -1.55 9.35
N ASN A 162 14.98 -0.45 9.66
CA ASN A 162 15.48 0.57 10.59
C ASN A 162 14.90 0.45 12.00
N GLY A 163 13.92 -0.44 12.22
CA GLY A 163 13.17 -0.58 13.47
C GLY A 163 12.17 0.55 13.75
N LYS A 164 12.10 1.55 12.88
CA LYS A 164 11.17 2.68 12.88
C LYS A 164 11.07 3.26 11.46
N ILE A 165 9.99 3.95 11.16
CA ILE A 165 9.84 4.68 9.90
C ILE A 165 10.80 5.88 9.93
N PRO A 166 11.67 6.05 8.92
CA PRO A 166 12.56 7.20 8.85
C PRO A 166 11.78 8.53 8.86
N GLU A 167 12.35 9.55 9.50
CA GLU A 167 11.67 10.84 9.66
C GLU A 167 11.25 11.42 8.30
N LYS A 168 9.99 11.86 8.19
CA LYS A 168 9.39 12.42 6.95
C LYS A 168 9.37 11.47 5.75
N TYR A 169 9.71 10.18 5.91
CA TYR A 169 9.73 9.23 4.79
C TYR A 169 8.42 9.20 4.00
N LEU A 170 7.30 9.00 4.70
CA LEU A 170 5.96 8.95 4.10
C LEU A 170 5.59 10.23 3.37
N LYS A 171 5.93 11.38 3.97
CA LYS A 171 5.69 12.68 3.34
C LYS A 171 6.52 12.82 2.06
N LYS A 172 7.80 12.46 2.10
CA LYS A 172 8.71 12.58 0.95
C LYS A 172 8.30 11.67 -0.21
N ILE A 173 7.93 10.42 0.06
CA ILE A 173 7.52 9.49 -1.00
C ILE A 173 6.18 9.90 -1.62
N GLU A 174 5.20 10.38 -0.84
CA GLU A 174 3.97 10.96 -1.38
C GLU A 174 4.25 12.20 -2.24
N GLU A 175 5.07 13.13 -1.75
CA GLU A 175 5.47 14.32 -2.51
C GLU A 175 6.18 13.95 -3.82
N ALA A 176 7.08 12.96 -3.80
CA ALA A 176 7.76 12.47 -5.00
C ALA A 176 6.77 11.90 -6.02
N VAL A 177 5.86 11.02 -5.59
CA VAL A 177 4.84 10.42 -6.47
C VAL A 177 3.95 11.51 -7.11
N ILE A 178 3.42 12.45 -6.32
CA ILE A 178 2.59 13.53 -6.85
C ILE A 178 3.37 14.39 -7.82
N ASN A 179 4.61 14.75 -7.48
CA ASN A 179 5.44 15.58 -8.35
C ASN A 179 5.72 14.90 -9.69
N VAL A 180 6.08 13.62 -9.69
CA VAL A 180 6.34 12.83 -10.91
C VAL A 180 5.08 12.75 -11.76
N VAL A 181 3.93 12.41 -11.17
CA VAL A 181 2.65 12.32 -11.89
C VAL A 181 2.24 13.68 -12.45
N THR A 182 2.34 14.74 -11.64
CA THR A 182 1.98 16.10 -12.05
C THR A 182 2.87 16.58 -13.19
N LEU A 183 4.17 16.35 -13.11
CA LEU A 183 5.12 16.71 -14.16
C LEU A 183 4.83 15.93 -15.44
N ALA A 184 4.64 14.60 -15.36
CA ALA A 184 4.29 13.76 -16.49
C ALA A 184 3.01 14.25 -17.20
N LEU A 185 1.96 14.57 -16.44
CA LEU A 185 0.72 15.12 -16.98
C LEU A 185 0.89 16.53 -17.55
N LYS A 186 1.79 17.37 -17.00
CA LYS A 186 2.13 18.71 -17.51
C LYS A 186 3.00 18.71 -18.76
N ILE A 187 3.83 17.70 -18.99
CA ILE A 187 4.66 17.59 -20.22
C ILE A 187 3.98 16.79 -21.33
N LYS A 188 2.94 15.99 -21.02
CA LYS A 188 2.17 15.21 -21.99
C LYS A 188 1.73 16.07 -23.19
N THR A 189 2.11 15.66 -24.40
CA THR A 189 1.85 16.41 -25.65
C THR A 189 0.36 16.64 -25.92
N ASN A 190 -0.45 15.59 -25.78
CA ASN A 190 -1.89 15.64 -26.01
C ASN A 190 -2.63 15.75 -24.68
N LYS A 191 -2.96 16.98 -24.28
CA LYS A 191 -3.75 17.24 -23.07
C LYS A 191 -5.18 16.75 -23.22
N SER A 192 -5.74 16.26 -22.13
CA SER A 192 -7.16 15.93 -22.01
C SER A 192 -7.72 16.50 -20.71
N ASN A 193 -9.03 16.72 -20.66
CA ASN A 193 -9.72 17.18 -19.46
C ASN A 193 -9.59 16.18 -18.28
N TYR A 194 -9.19 14.94 -18.54
CA TYR A 194 -8.90 13.93 -17.52
C TYR A 194 -7.57 14.16 -16.80
N ASP A 195 -6.63 14.90 -17.39
CA ASP A 195 -5.31 15.11 -16.80
C ASP A 195 -5.42 15.98 -15.53
N ASP A 196 -6.19 17.07 -15.58
CA ASP A 196 -6.46 17.92 -14.41
C ASP A 196 -7.28 17.19 -13.33
N LEU A 197 -8.18 16.29 -13.75
CA LEU A 197 -8.95 15.44 -12.84
C LEU A 197 -8.04 14.47 -12.09
N LEU A 198 -7.10 13.83 -12.79
CA LEU A 198 -6.13 12.91 -12.19
C LEU A 198 -5.26 13.64 -11.17
N ILE A 199 -4.75 14.83 -11.50
CA ILE A 199 -3.96 15.64 -10.56
C ILE A 199 -4.75 15.88 -9.27
N LYS A 200 -6.00 16.37 -9.37
CA LYS A 200 -6.86 16.60 -8.20
C LYS A 200 -7.15 15.34 -7.39
N LEU A 201 -7.27 14.19 -8.05
CA LEU A 201 -7.47 12.91 -7.36
C LEU A 201 -6.23 12.50 -6.56
N PHE A 202 -5.03 12.61 -7.14
CA PHE A 202 -3.78 12.35 -6.41
C PHE A 202 -3.62 13.30 -5.22
N GLU A 203 -3.89 14.59 -5.42
CA GLU A 203 -3.87 15.60 -4.34
C GLU A 203 -4.85 15.29 -3.21
N ALA A 204 -6.03 14.74 -3.51
CA ALA A 204 -7.02 14.36 -2.51
C ALA A 204 -6.70 13.02 -1.82
N SER A 205 -5.90 12.15 -2.46
CA SER A 205 -5.58 10.81 -1.95
C SER A 205 -4.35 10.78 -1.03
N VAL A 206 -3.51 11.82 -1.02
CA VAL A 206 -2.32 11.87 -0.16
C VAL A 206 -2.65 12.22 1.29
N ARG A 207 -1.93 11.60 2.22
CA ARG A 207 -2.26 11.59 3.65
C ARG A 207 -1.29 12.42 4.51
N TYR A 208 -0.05 12.56 4.07
CA TYR A 208 1.07 13.12 4.85
C TYR A 208 1.63 14.41 4.23
N SER A 209 1.37 14.68 2.95
CA SER A 209 1.73 15.93 2.28
C SER A 209 0.57 16.94 2.28
N LYS A 210 0.82 18.18 2.71
CA LYS A 210 -0.10 19.31 2.45
C LYS A 210 0.24 19.90 1.10
N PHE A 211 -0.75 20.05 0.22
CA PHE A 211 -0.61 20.55 -1.15
C PHE A 211 -0.15 22.03 -1.27
N SER A 212 0.45 22.63 -0.24
CA SER A 212 0.66 24.07 -0.21
C SER A 212 1.80 24.61 -1.11
N LYS A 213 2.44 23.79 -1.96
CA LYS A 213 3.39 24.19 -3.05
C LYS A 213 4.09 22.96 -3.65
N ILE A 214 3.34 22.10 -4.35
CA ILE A 214 3.96 21.04 -5.15
C ILE A 214 4.10 21.60 -6.57
N SER A 215 5.24 22.25 -6.84
CA SER A 215 5.48 23.04 -8.05
C SER A 215 6.80 22.71 -8.71
N SER A 216 7.25 21.45 -8.65
CA SER A 216 8.44 21.05 -9.41
C SER A 216 8.17 21.32 -10.89
N GLN A 217 8.91 22.26 -11.48
CA GLN A 217 8.73 22.68 -12.88
C GLN A 217 9.51 21.78 -13.83
N ASN A 218 10.53 21.10 -13.33
CA ASN A 218 11.44 20.25 -14.07
C ASN A 218 11.85 19.02 -13.25
N LEU A 219 12.57 18.10 -13.89
CA LEU A 219 13.00 16.83 -13.28
C LEU A 219 14.04 17.03 -12.16
N ASP A 220 14.88 18.06 -12.28
CA ASP A 220 15.98 18.33 -11.34
C ASP A 220 15.46 18.76 -9.95
N GLU A 221 14.25 19.31 -9.89
CA GLU A 221 13.58 19.73 -8.66
C GLU A 221 12.93 18.56 -7.87
N LEU A 222 12.87 17.35 -8.44
CA LEU A 222 12.17 16.20 -7.82
C LEU A 222 12.87 15.64 -6.57
N ASN A 223 14.14 16.01 -6.31
CA ASN A 223 14.93 15.60 -5.14
C ASN A 223 14.77 14.11 -4.76
N LEU A 224 14.97 13.24 -5.76
CA LEU A 224 14.79 11.79 -5.62
C LEU A 224 15.97 11.09 -4.93
N ASP A 225 17.08 11.79 -4.70
CA ASP A 225 18.30 11.27 -4.06
C ASP A 225 18.07 10.74 -2.63
N TYR A 226 16.95 11.11 -2.01
CA TYR A 226 16.53 10.56 -0.74
C TYR A 226 16.22 9.05 -0.81
N PHE A 227 15.81 8.54 -1.97
CA PHE A 227 15.44 7.14 -2.17
C PHE A 227 16.62 6.33 -2.68
N SER A 228 17.15 5.47 -1.81
CA SER A 228 18.35 4.70 -2.10
C SER A 228 18.07 3.30 -2.63
N SER A 229 16.90 2.72 -2.30
CA SER A 229 16.59 1.34 -2.67
C SER A 229 15.98 1.23 -4.05
N ASP A 230 16.28 0.12 -4.75
CA ASP A 230 15.75 -0.12 -6.08
C ASP A 230 14.22 -0.21 -6.09
N LEU A 231 13.61 -0.73 -5.03
CA LEU A 231 12.17 -0.84 -4.92
C LEU A 231 11.47 0.52 -4.89
N GLU A 232 12.09 1.53 -4.27
CA GLU A 232 11.58 2.91 -4.28
C GLU A 232 11.75 3.56 -5.66
N LYS A 233 12.83 3.24 -6.38
CA LYS A 233 13.09 3.75 -7.73
C LYS A 233 12.20 3.12 -8.80
N TYR A 234 11.77 1.88 -8.56
CA TYR A 234 10.85 1.17 -9.45
C TYR A 234 9.42 1.68 -9.34
N TYR A 235 9.01 2.15 -8.17
CA TYR A 235 7.67 2.69 -7.93
C TYR A 235 7.51 4.08 -8.56
#